data_AF-A0A847N0I1-F1
#
_entry.id   AF-A0A847N0I1-F1
#
_cell.length_a   1.000
_cell.length_b   1.000
_cell.length_c   1.000
_cell.angle_alpha   90.00
_cell.angle_beta   90.00
_cell.angle_gamma   90.00
#
_symmetry.space_group_name_H-M   'P 1'
#
loop_
_entity.id
_entity.type
_entity.pdbx_description
1 polymer ?
#
loop_
_entity_poly.entity_id
_entity_poly.type
_entity_poly.pdbx_seq_one_letter_code
_entity_poly.pdbx_strand_id
1 'polypeptide(L)'
;MRNIYIATILASLLLLASCTTTQRAKPLSLEVEGKPVTEMLTISLSEAELLEAGYTYGQWVLLEIEGVVLKAKIAPAPVAGVSTLVPRQEASTLYAPMAIKEGGKGLMVPYREPSGPSSSVSFSGSFVFTL
;
A
#
# COMPACT_ATOMS: atom_id res chain seq x y z
N MET A 1 0.35 -35.27 41.61
CA MET A 1 1.13 -34.13 41.08
C MET A 1 1.45 -34.24 39.58
N ARG A 2 1.82 -35.42 39.04
CA ARG A 2 2.12 -35.64 37.61
C ARG A 2 1.02 -35.16 36.63
N ASN A 3 -0.25 -35.33 36.98
CA ASN A 3 -1.38 -34.96 36.10
C ASN A 3 -1.63 -33.44 36.03
N ILE A 4 -1.15 -32.67 37.02
CA ILE A 4 -1.29 -31.20 37.04
C ILE A 4 -0.29 -30.57 36.06
N TYR A 5 0.93 -31.13 35.97
CA TYR A 5 1.95 -30.68 35.02
C TYR A 5 1.58 -30.92 33.56
N ILE A 6 0.85 -32.01 33.27
CA ILE A 6 0.40 -32.30 31.90
C ILE A 6 -0.68 -31.30 31.47
N ALA A 7 -1.59 -30.93 32.38
CA ALA A 7 -2.65 -29.96 32.10
C ALA A 7 -2.11 -28.54 31.82
N THR A 8 -1.08 -28.11 32.56
CA THR A 8 -0.46 -26.79 32.35
C THR A 8 0.35 -26.70 31.06
N ILE A 9 1.03 -27.78 30.65
CA ILE A 9 1.73 -27.86 29.36
C ILE A 9 0.73 -27.82 28.20
N LEU A 10 -0.40 -28.55 28.31
CA LEU A 10 -1.41 -28.55 27.26
C LEU A 10 -2.08 -27.17 27.09
N ALA A 11 -2.34 -26.47 28.20
CA ALA A 11 -2.91 -25.13 28.19
C ALA A 11 -1.95 -24.07 27.59
N SER A 12 -0.64 -24.23 27.80
CA SER A 12 0.37 -23.34 27.21
C SER A 12 0.62 -23.62 25.71
N LEU A 13 0.49 -24.87 25.26
CA LEU A 13 0.51 -25.19 23.82
C LEU A 13 -0.70 -24.64 23.05
N LEU A 14 -1.88 -24.55 23.67
CA LEU A 14 -3.09 -23.99 23.04
C LEU A 14 -3.00 -22.47 22.82
N LEU A 15 -2.20 -21.75 23.62
CA LEU A 15 -1.97 -20.31 23.46
C LEU A 15 -1.00 -19.98 22.31
N LEU A 16 -0.14 -20.92 21.92
CA LEU A 16 0.80 -20.78 20.80
C LEU A 16 0.15 -21.11 19.44
N ALA A 17 -1.06 -21.67 19.44
CA ALA A 17 -1.86 -21.92 18.25
C ALA A 17 -2.70 -20.70 17.83
N SER A 18 -2.35 -19.48 18.27
CA SER A 18 -2.72 -18.28 17.51
C SER A 18 -1.96 -18.33 16.20
N CYS A 19 -2.55 -19.05 15.24
CA CYS A 19 -2.24 -19.00 13.84
C CYS A 19 -2.07 -17.53 13.47
N THR A 20 -0.85 -17.15 13.13
CA THR A 20 -0.56 -15.94 12.37
C THR A 20 -1.20 -16.13 10.99
N THR A 21 -2.52 -16.00 10.93
CA THR A 21 -3.22 -15.87 9.65
C THR A 21 -2.59 -14.64 9.03
N THR A 22 -1.73 -14.87 8.06
CA THR A 22 -1.02 -13.78 7.39
C THR A 22 -2.09 -13.15 6.51
N GLN A 23 -2.84 -12.21 7.09
CA GLN A 23 -3.95 -11.55 6.42
C GLN A 23 -3.38 -10.83 5.21
N ARG A 24 -3.60 -11.43 4.03
CA ARG A 24 -3.04 -10.95 2.79
C ARG A 24 -3.69 -9.60 2.49
N ALA A 25 -2.87 -8.57 2.33
CA ALA A 25 -3.33 -7.22 2.00
C ALA A 25 -4.30 -7.26 0.81
N LYS A 26 -5.50 -6.71 0.99
CA LYS A 26 -6.55 -6.68 -0.03
C LYS A 26 -6.44 -5.40 -0.87
N PRO A 27 -6.71 -5.46 -2.19
CA PRO A 27 -6.82 -4.26 -3.01
C PRO A 27 -7.82 -3.26 -2.43
N LEU A 28 -7.49 -1.98 -2.46
CA LEU A 28 -8.34 -0.88 -2.00
C LEU A 28 -8.61 0.10 -3.13
N SER A 29 -9.87 0.51 -3.30
CA SER A 29 -10.21 1.62 -4.19
C SER A 29 -9.88 2.94 -3.51
N LEU A 30 -9.45 3.93 -4.29
CA LEU A 30 -9.10 5.24 -3.77
C LEU A 30 -9.49 6.36 -4.72
N GLU A 31 -9.64 7.56 -4.16
CA GLU A 31 -9.88 8.79 -4.88
C GLU A 31 -8.92 9.87 -4.41
N VAL A 32 -8.46 10.71 -5.33
CA VAL A 32 -7.62 11.87 -5.03
C VAL A 32 -8.52 13.04 -4.62
N GLU A 33 -8.37 13.48 -3.38
CA GLU A 33 -9.14 14.58 -2.81
C GLU A 33 -8.39 15.91 -2.90
N GLY A 34 -9.10 16.97 -3.28
CA GLY A 34 -8.58 18.33 -3.31
C GLY A 34 -7.58 18.60 -4.44
N LYS A 35 -7.17 19.87 -4.55
CA LYS A 35 -6.20 20.30 -5.56
C LYS A 35 -4.80 19.80 -5.20
N PRO A 36 -4.06 19.19 -6.14
CA PRO A 36 -2.67 18.82 -5.91
C PRO A 36 -1.87 20.07 -5.56
N VAL A 37 -1.33 20.11 -4.35
CA VAL A 37 -0.35 21.12 -3.93
C VAL A 37 1.00 20.46 -4.13
N THR A 38 1.84 21.02 -5.02
CA THR A 38 3.21 20.59 -5.36
C THR A 38 3.66 19.26 -4.72
N GLU A 39 3.58 18.17 -5.49
CA GLU A 39 4.02 16.81 -5.12
C GLU A 39 3.29 16.15 -3.94
N MET A 40 2.22 16.77 -3.43
CA MET A 40 1.40 16.26 -2.34
C MET A 40 -0.05 16.08 -2.81
N LEU A 41 -0.56 14.87 -2.61
CA LEU A 41 -1.91 14.45 -2.97
C LEU A 41 -2.60 13.91 -1.73
N THR A 42 -3.83 14.35 -1.47
CA THR A 42 -4.66 13.71 -0.45
C THR A 42 -5.38 12.53 -1.09
N ILE A 43 -5.39 11.39 -0.42
CA ILE A 43 -6.04 10.17 -0.86
C ILE A 43 -7.10 9.80 0.17
N SER A 44 -8.29 9.42 -0.31
CA SER A 44 -9.49 9.07 0.48
C SER A 44 -9.36 7.80 1.36
N LEU A 45 -8.14 7.33 1.64
CA LEU A 45 -7.88 6.14 2.45
C LEU A 45 -7.36 6.57 3.83
N SER A 46 -8.06 6.19 4.88
CA SER A 46 -7.63 6.38 6.27
C SER A 46 -6.59 5.33 6.71
N GLU A 47 -5.88 5.63 7.80
CA GLU A 47 -4.97 4.68 8.44
C GLU A 47 -5.71 3.42 8.91
N ALA A 48 -6.92 3.55 9.44
CA ALA A 48 -7.73 2.43 9.88
C ALA A 48 -8.04 1.49 8.71
N GLU A 49 -8.51 2.02 7.57
CA GLU A 49 -8.83 1.22 6.38
C GLU A 49 -7.60 0.49 5.83
N LEU A 50 -6.43 1.15 5.83
CA LEU A 50 -5.18 0.52 5.43
C LEU A 50 -4.80 -0.66 6.33
N LEU A 51 -4.87 -0.47 7.65
CA LEU A 51 -4.54 -1.51 8.63
C LEU A 51 -5.55 -2.67 8.58
N GLU A 52 -6.85 -2.39 8.50
CA GLU A 52 -7.92 -3.38 8.36
C GLU A 52 -7.79 -4.20 7.07
N ALA A 53 -7.37 -3.56 6.00
CA ALA A 53 -7.09 -4.22 4.73
C ALA A 53 -5.81 -5.06 4.75
N GLY A 54 -4.99 -4.96 5.80
CA GLY A 54 -3.78 -5.76 6.02
C GLY A 54 -2.49 -5.11 5.52
N TYR A 55 -2.48 -3.80 5.30
CA TYR A 55 -1.26 -3.05 4.99
C TYR A 55 -0.50 -2.65 6.25
N THR A 56 0.83 -2.59 6.17
CA THR A 56 1.68 -2.22 7.31
C THR A 56 2.73 -1.18 6.93
N TYR A 57 3.22 -0.45 7.95
CA TYR A 57 4.35 0.46 7.78
C TYR A 57 5.59 -0.27 7.26
N GLY A 58 6.29 0.35 6.32
CA GLY A 58 7.45 -0.20 5.63
C GLY A 58 7.10 -1.00 4.36
N GLN A 59 5.83 -1.35 4.16
CA GLN A 59 5.38 -2.08 2.98
C GLN A 59 5.41 -1.20 1.73
N TRP A 60 5.77 -1.81 0.60
CA TRP A 60 5.65 -1.21 -0.73
C TRP A 60 4.28 -1.51 -1.35
N VAL A 61 3.73 -0.53 -2.03
CA VAL A 61 2.42 -0.61 -2.69
C VAL A 61 2.49 -0.02 -4.10
N LEU A 62 1.60 -0.50 -4.97
CA LEU A 62 1.34 0.11 -6.25
C LEU A 62 0.02 0.84 -6.18
N LEU A 63 0.03 2.09 -6.63
CA LEU A 63 -1.12 2.96 -6.77
C LEU A 63 -1.33 3.15 -8.27
N GLU A 64 -2.47 2.71 -8.79
CA GLU A 64 -2.90 3.00 -10.15
C GLU A 64 -3.98 4.05 -10.08
N ILE A 65 -3.73 5.26 -10.60
CA ILE A 65 -4.66 6.39 -10.55
C ILE A 65 -4.76 6.97 -11.95
N GLU A 66 -5.95 6.92 -12.57
CA GLU A 66 -6.18 7.42 -13.94
C GLU A 66 -5.15 6.90 -14.97
N GLY A 67 -4.78 5.62 -14.86
CA GLY A 67 -3.80 4.97 -15.74
C GLY A 67 -2.33 5.29 -15.43
N VAL A 68 -2.05 6.11 -14.41
CA VAL A 68 -0.70 6.34 -13.89
C VAL A 68 -0.41 5.32 -12.79
N VAL A 69 0.65 4.52 -12.97
CA VAL A 69 1.10 3.55 -11.96
C VAL A 69 2.29 4.12 -11.20
N LEU A 70 2.15 4.20 -9.87
CA LEU A 70 3.15 4.70 -8.95
C LEU A 70 3.49 3.66 -7.89
N LYS A 71 4.78 3.41 -7.68
CA LYS A 71 5.27 2.62 -6.55
C LYS A 71 5.52 3.56 -5.36
N ALA A 72 4.87 3.29 -4.22
CA ALA A 72 5.04 4.08 -3.01
C ALA A 72 5.35 3.20 -1.78
N LYS A 73 6.02 3.78 -0.78
CA LYS A 73 6.28 3.15 0.52
C LYS A 73 5.31 3.70 1.56
N ILE A 74 4.69 2.81 2.35
CA ILE A 74 3.90 3.22 3.51
C ILE A 74 4.84 3.59 4.64
N ALA A 75 4.80 4.84 5.12
CA ALA A 75 5.69 5.32 6.18
C ALA A 75 5.00 6.38 7.06
N PRO A 76 5.42 6.56 8.32
CA PRO A 76 4.82 7.57 9.21
C PRO A 76 5.15 9.01 8.81
N ALA A 77 6.15 9.21 7.93
CA ALA A 77 6.57 10.51 7.44
C ALA A 77 7.16 10.37 6.02
N PRO A 78 7.24 11.47 5.24
CA PRO A 78 7.84 11.47 3.90
C PRO A 78 9.29 10.99 3.93
N VAL A 79 9.65 10.12 2.98
CA VAL A 79 11.02 9.61 2.82
C VAL A 79 11.66 10.26 1.60
N ALA A 80 12.82 10.88 1.78
CA ALA A 80 13.53 11.56 0.71
C ALA A 80 13.85 10.60 -0.46
N GLY A 81 13.57 11.06 -1.69
CA GLY A 81 13.83 10.28 -2.92
C GLY A 81 12.89 9.11 -3.15
N VAL A 82 11.83 8.96 -2.34
CA VAL A 82 10.89 7.85 -2.43
C VAL A 82 9.46 8.38 -2.39
N SER A 83 8.63 7.95 -3.33
CA SER A 83 7.19 8.24 -3.23
C SER A 83 6.62 7.58 -1.98
N THR A 84 5.98 8.36 -1.13
CA THR A 84 5.63 7.94 0.22
C THR A 84 4.15 8.14 0.47
N LEU A 85 3.47 7.07 0.86
CA LEU A 85 2.11 7.15 1.39
C LEU A 85 2.21 7.30 2.92
N VAL A 86 1.73 8.43 3.43
CA VAL A 86 1.69 8.75 4.86
C VAL A 86 0.24 8.60 5.34
N PRO A 87 -0.09 7.49 6.05
CA PRO A 87 -1.40 7.29 6.63
C PRO A 87 -1.74 8.39 7.63
N ARG A 88 -3.01 8.82 7.66
CA ARG A 88 -3.57 9.69 8.70
C ARG A 88 -4.93 9.17 9.12
N GLN A 89 -5.46 9.72 10.20
CA GLN A 89 -6.72 9.31 10.80
C GLN A 89 -7.90 9.39 9.82
N GLU A 90 -8.00 10.46 9.03
CA GLU A 90 -9.13 10.67 8.11
C GLU A 90 -8.76 10.36 6.65
N ALA A 91 -7.64 10.90 6.16
CA ALA A 91 -7.20 10.73 4.78
C ALA A 91 -5.67 10.69 4.67
N SER A 92 -5.14 9.77 3.90
CA SER A 92 -3.70 9.60 3.70
C SER A 92 -3.13 10.69 2.80
N THR A 93 -1.86 11.01 3.00
CA THR A 93 -1.12 11.90 2.12
C THR A 93 -0.14 11.11 1.28
N LEU A 94 -0.26 11.19 -0.04
CA LEU A 94 0.73 10.69 -0.98
C LEU A 94 1.69 11.80 -1.39
N TYR A 95 2.97 11.61 -1.07
CA TYR A 95 4.07 12.43 -1.53
C TYR A 95 4.66 11.77 -2.78
N ALA A 96 4.48 12.38 -3.95
CA ALA A 96 4.89 11.81 -5.23
C ALA A 96 5.31 12.91 -6.20
N PRO A 97 6.36 12.71 -7.02
CA PRO A 97 6.85 13.71 -7.98
C PRO A 97 5.94 13.92 -9.20
N MET A 98 4.70 13.41 -9.17
CA MET A 98 3.78 13.38 -10.32
C MET A 98 2.56 14.26 -10.08
N ALA A 99 2.17 15.04 -11.09
CA ALA A 99 0.94 15.80 -11.07
C ALA A 99 -0.26 14.89 -11.43
N ILE A 100 -0.89 14.31 -10.41
CA ILE A 100 -2.17 13.60 -10.55
C ILE A 100 -3.31 14.61 -10.38
N LYS A 101 -4.36 14.49 -11.21
CA LYS A 101 -5.51 15.42 -11.18
C LYS A 101 -6.41 15.14 -9.98
N GLU A 102 -7.03 16.20 -9.46
CA GLU A 102 -8.13 16.11 -8.47
C GLU A 102 -9.27 15.24 -9.00
N GLY A 103 -9.88 14.43 -8.11
CA GLY A 103 -10.97 13.52 -8.44
C GLY A 103 -10.54 12.28 -9.22
N GLY A 104 -9.23 12.08 -9.42
CA GLY A 104 -8.71 10.88 -10.07
C GLY A 104 -9.02 9.64 -9.25
N LYS A 105 -9.58 8.62 -9.89
CA LYS A 105 -9.94 7.35 -9.25
C LYS A 105 -8.90 6.30 -9.51
N GLY A 106 -8.74 5.41 -8.54
CA GLY A 106 -7.66 4.45 -8.59
C GLY A 106 -7.82 3.23 -7.71
N LEU A 107 -6.81 2.38 -7.80
CA LEU A 107 -6.66 1.16 -7.03
C LEU A 107 -5.28 1.13 -6.38
N MET A 108 -5.25 0.77 -5.10
CA MET A 108 -4.05 0.43 -4.36
C MET A 108 -3.95 -1.08 -4.20
N VAL A 109 -2.79 -1.64 -4.56
CA VAL A 109 -2.51 -3.08 -4.44
C VAL A 109 -1.16 -3.31 -3.75
N PRO A 110 -0.99 -4.42 -3.03
CA PRO A 110 0.32 -4.75 -2.46
C PRO A 110 1.36 -4.95 -3.58
N TYR A 111 2.50 -4.27 -3.48
CA TYR A 111 3.61 -4.50 -4.41
C TYR A 111 4.29 -5.81 -4.04
N ARG A 112 4.48 -6.66 -5.05
CA ARG A 112 5.41 -7.78 -4.97
C ARG A 112 6.52 -7.52 -5.96
N GLU A 113 7.75 -7.62 -5.48
CA GLU A 113 8.90 -7.64 -6.36
C GLU A 113 8.72 -8.78 -7.37
N PRO A 114 8.81 -8.51 -8.69
CA PRO A 114 8.71 -9.59 -9.66
C PRO A 114 9.81 -10.61 -9.39
N SER A 115 9.40 -11.82 -9.02
CA SER A 115 10.28 -12.96 -8.84
C SER A 115 10.67 -13.53 -10.21
N GLY A 116 11.63 -12.89 -10.89
CA GLY A 116 12.17 -13.34 -12.17
C GLY A 116 12.78 -12.20 -13.01
N PRO A 117 13.62 -12.50 -14.01
CA PRO A 117 14.17 -11.49 -14.92
C PRO A 117 13.02 -10.76 -15.63
N SER A 118 12.99 -9.44 -15.45
CA SER A 118 11.97 -8.52 -15.96
C SER A 118 11.75 -8.71 -17.45
N SER A 119 10.55 -9.14 -17.85
CA SER A 119 10.16 -9.19 -19.26
C SER A 119 9.95 -7.75 -19.73
N SER A 120 10.77 -7.36 -20.71
CA SER A 120 10.71 -6.07 -21.39
C SER A 120 9.29 -5.79 -21.91
N VAL A 121 8.68 -4.69 -21.48
CA VAL A 121 7.49 -4.14 -22.14
C VAL A 121 7.96 -3.15 -23.20
N SER A 122 7.73 -3.48 -24.47
CA SER A 122 7.99 -2.60 -25.60
C SER A 122 6.77 -1.71 -25.82
N PHE A 123 6.93 -0.39 -25.66
CA PHE A 123 5.93 0.58 -26.09
C PHE A 123 6.22 0.97 -27.54
N SER A 124 5.42 0.44 -28.47
CA SER A 124 5.35 0.94 -29.84
C SER A 124 4.20 1.94 -29.92
N GLY A 125 4.52 3.21 -30.16
CA GLY A 125 3.55 4.28 -30.39
C GLY A 125 4.19 5.37 -31.24
N SER A 126 3.55 5.74 -32.34
CA SER A 126 3.99 6.88 -33.16
C SER A 126 3.41 8.16 -32.57
N PHE A 127 4.29 9.06 -32.13
CA PHE A 127 3.91 10.42 -31.72
C PHE A 127 3.95 11.34 -32.94
N VAL A 128 2.84 12.00 -33.22
CA VAL A 128 2.74 13.06 -34.23
C VAL A 128 2.84 14.39 -33.51
N PHE A 129 3.89 15.16 -33.80
CA PHE A 129 4.00 16.55 -33.36
C PHE A 129 3.43 17.46 -34.46
N THR A 130 2.44 18.27 -34.12
CA THR A 130 1.99 19.38 -34.98
C THR A 130 2.68 20.66 -34.50
N LEU A 131 3.25 21.41 -35.45
CA LEU A 131 3.95 22.70 -35.25
C LEU A 131 2.98 23.85 -34.94
#